data_AF-A0A7J5DZ72-F1
#
_entry.id   AF-A0A7J5DZ72-F1
#
_cell.length_a   1.000
_cell.length_b   1.000
_cell.length_c   1.000
_cell.angle_alpha   90.00
_cell.angle_beta   90.00
_cell.angle_gamma   90.00
#
_symmetry.space_group_name_H-M   'P 1'
#
loop_
_entity.id
_entity.type
_entity.pdbx_description
1 polymer ?
#
loop_
_entity_poly.entity_id
_entity_poly.type
_entity_poly.pdbx_seq_one_letter_code
_entity_poly.pdbx_strand_id
1 'polypeptide(L)' 'MPMMNSEARKRAADAASRAADQAGVHRLADAWDQEAALEEASGNGFAAVILHAHARELRAVLDRPPLSA' A
#
# COMPACT_ATOMS: atom_id res chain seq x y z
N MET A 1 -17.99 -0.43 36.00
CA MET A 1 -16.74 -0.19 35.25
C MET A 1 -16.91 -0.67 33.79
N PRO A 2 -17.47 0.14 32.86
CA PRO A 2 -17.63 -0.24 31.45
C PRO A 2 -16.54 0.33 30.51
N MET A 3 -15.59 1.12 31.03
CA MET A 3 -14.62 1.89 30.24
C MET A 3 -13.64 1.03 29.40
N MET A 4 -13.28 -0.17 29.87
CA MET A 4 -12.33 -1.05 29.19
C MET A 4 -12.79 -1.55 27.80
N ASN A 5 -14.11 -1.62 27.56
CA ASN A 5 -14.64 -2.08 26.28
C ASN A 5 -14.58 -0.98 25.19
N SER A 6 -14.56 0.29 25.58
CA SER A 6 -14.50 1.43 24.65
C SER A 6 -13.12 1.56 24.00
N GLU A 7 -12.06 1.41 24.80
CA GLU A 7 -10.67 1.49 24.31
C GLU A 7 -10.31 0.31 23.38
N ALA A 8 -10.82 -0.89 23.66
CA ALA A 8 -10.65 -2.04 22.78
C ALA A 8 -11.35 -1.83 21.43
N ARG A 9 -12.57 -1.28 21.46
CA ARG A 9 -13.35 -0.98 20.25
C ARG A 9 -12.70 0.13 19.41
N LYS A 10 -12.14 1.16 20.05
CA LYS A 10 -11.40 2.22 19.37
C LYS A 10 -10.15 1.68 18.68
N ARG A 11 -9.33 0.89 19.38
CA ARG A 11 -8.15 0.23 18.78
C ARG A 11 -8.50 -0.68 17.61
N ALA A 12 -9.62 -1.41 17.68
CA ALA A 12 -10.09 -2.24 16.57
C ALA A 12 -10.50 -1.41 15.35
N ALA A 13 -11.19 -0.29 15.54
CA ALA A 13 -11.55 0.63 14.47
C ALA A 13 -10.31 1.27 13.83
N ASP A 14 -9.35 1.70 14.64
CA ASP A 14 -8.09 2.28 14.15
C ASP A 14 -7.27 1.25 13.36
N ALA A 15 -7.22 -0.01 13.82
CA ALA A 15 -6.57 -1.10 13.10
C ALA A 15 -7.26 -1.40 11.76
N ALA A 16 -8.60 -1.42 11.73
CA ALA A 16 -9.36 -1.61 10.50
C ALA A 16 -9.14 -0.47 9.50
N SER A 17 -9.07 0.78 9.96
CA SER A 17 -8.75 1.94 9.12
C SER A 17 -7.37 1.80 8.49
N ARG A 18 -6.34 1.49 9.30
CA ARG A 18 -4.97 1.29 8.79
C ARG A 18 -4.88 0.13 7.80
N ALA A 19 -5.63 -0.95 8.02
CA ALA A 19 -5.69 -2.07 7.09
C ALA A 19 -6.35 -1.66 5.76
N ALA A 20 -7.40 -0.84 5.80
CA ALA A 20 -8.03 -0.31 4.60
C ALA A 20 -7.09 0.62 3.82
N ASP A 21 -6.32 1.45 4.52
CA ASP A 21 -5.30 2.31 3.91
C ASP A 21 -4.21 1.47 3.24
N GLN A 22 -3.66 0.46 3.93
CA GLN A 22 -2.67 -0.47 3.36
C GLN A 22 -3.20 -1.17 2.11
N ALA A 23 -4.43 -1.68 2.14
CA ALA A 23 -5.06 -2.28 0.98
C ALA A 23 -5.21 -1.28 -0.18
N GLY A 24 -5.48 -0.01 0.12
CA GLY A 24 -5.49 1.07 -0.86
C GLY A 24 -4.13 1.28 -1.52
N VAL A 25 -3.06 1.29 -0.74
CA VAL A 25 -1.69 1.46 -1.24
C VAL A 25 -1.21 0.26 -2.05
N HIS A 26 -1.58 -0.98 -1.66
CA HIS A 26 -1.30 -2.17 -2.48
C HIS A 26 -1.97 -2.07 -3.87
N ARG A 27 -3.25 -1.66 -3.92
CA ARG A 27 -3.95 -1.44 -5.20
C ARG A 27 -3.28 -0.37 -6.06
N LEU A 28 -2.73 0.68 -5.45
CA LEU A 28 -1.99 1.71 -6.17
C LEU A 28 -0.71 1.16 -6.80
N ALA A 29 0.05 0.34 -6.07
CA ALA A 29 1.24 -0.31 -6.61
C ALA A 29 0.90 -1.24 -7.79
N ASP A 30 -0.21 -1.97 -7.70
CA ASP A 30 -0.68 -2.82 -8.80
C ASP A 30 -1.14 -2.00 -10.02
N ALA A 31 -1.78 -0.85 -9.81
CA ALA A 31 -2.16 0.05 -10.89
C ALA A 31 -0.94 0.61 -11.64
N TRP A 32 0.13 0.96 -10.93
CA TRP A 32 1.38 1.41 -11.56
C TRP A 32 2.08 0.32 -12.36
N ASP A 33 2.07 -0.93 -11.91
CA ASP A 33 2.59 -2.04 -12.71
C ASP A 33 1.77 -2.27 -13.99
N GLN A 34 0.46 -2.12 -13.90
CA GLN A 34 -0.40 -2.23 -15.07
C GLN A 34 -0.11 -1.10 -16.06
N GLU A 35 0.05 0.14 -15.58
CA GLU A 35 0.43 1.29 -16.41
C GLU A 35 1.83 1.10 -17.03
N ALA A 36 2.78 0.57 -16.28
CA ALA A 36 4.11 0.24 -16.78
C ALA A 36 4.05 -0.77 -17.94
N ALA A 37 3.22 -1.81 -17.83
CA ALA A 37 3.03 -2.79 -18.90
C ALA A 37 2.40 -2.16 -20.15
N LEU A 38 1.50 -1.17 -19.99
CA LEU A 38 0.93 -0.41 -21.11
C LEU A 38 1.98 0.47 -21.79
N GLU A 39 2.82 1.15 -21.02
CA GLU A 39 3.92 1.96 -21.55
C GLU A 39 4.98 1.10 -22.26
N GLU A 40 5.29 -0.08 -21.73
CA GLU A 40 6.21 -1.01 -22.41
C GLU A 40 5.61 -1.49 -23.75
N ALA A 41 4.32 -1.84 -23.77
CA ALA A 41 3.60 -2.24 -24.98
C ALA A 41 3.46 -1.12 -26.02
N SER A 42 3.42 0.15 -25.57
CA SER A 42 3.40 1.33 -26.45
C SER A 42 4.77 1.70 -27.01
N GLY A 43 5.85 1.03 -26.56
CA GLY A 43 7.23 1.28 -26.96
C GLY A 43 7.96 2.28 -26.07
N ASN A 44 7.34 2.72 -24.97
CA ASN A 44 7.92 3.63 -23.98
C ASN A 44 8.53 2.87 -22.78
N GLY A 45 9.55 2.06 -23.06
CA GLY A 45 10.23 1.26 -22.03
C GLY A 45 10.87 2.10 -20.91
N PHE A 46 11.21 3.36 -21.17
CA PHE A 46 11.76 4.25 -20.14
C PHE A 46 10.72 4.59 -19.06
N ALA A 47 9.52 4.98 -19.46
CA ALA A 47 8.44 5.25 -18.50
C ALA A 47 8.02 3.98 -17.75
N ALA A 48 7.95 2.84 -18.45
CA ALA A 48 7.66 1.55 -17.83
C ALA A 48 8.64 1.19 -16.70
N VAL A 49 9.94 1.39 -16.90
CA VAL A 49 10.96 1.12 -15.88
C VAL A 49 10.77 2.00 -14.65
N ILE A 50 10.46 3.29 -14.83
CA ILE A 50 10.22 4.23 -13.72
C ILE A 50 9.00 3.80 -12.91
N LEU A 51 7.89 3.46 -13.59
CA LEU A 51 6.66 3.02 -12.95
C LEU A 51 6.86 1.72 -12.16
N HIS A 52 7.54 0.72 -12.74
CA HIS A 52 7.90 -0.51 -12.03
C HIS A 52 8.82 -0.26 -10.84
N ALA A 53 9.78 0.67 -10.96
CA ALA A 53 10.66 1.02 -9.85
C ALA A 53 9.87 1.59 -8.67
N HIS A 54 8.97 2.54 -8.93
CA HIS A 54 8.13 3.13 -7.88
C HIS A 54 7.11 2.14 -7.29
N ALA A 55 6.51 1.28 -8.12
CA ALA A 55 5.64 0.21 -7.62
C ALA A 55 6.39 -0.75 -6.68
N ARG A 56 7.64 -1.11 -7.01
CA ARG A 56 8.49 -1.96 -6.17
C ARG A 56 8.90 -1.26 -4.87
N GLU A 57 9.28 0.02 -4.92
CA GLU A 57 9.60 0.81 -3.73
C GLU A 57 8.40 0.91 -2.78
N LEU A 58 7.20 1.15 -3.33
CA LEU A 58 5.97 1.23 -2.56
C LEU A 58 5.65 -0.10 -1.84
N ARG A 59 5.79 -1.22 -2.53
CA ARG A 59 5.61 -2.57 -1.93
C ARG A 59 6.66 -2.85 -0.86
N ALA A 60 7.92 -2.48 -1.09
CA ALA A 60 8.99 -2.66 -0.10
C ALA A 60 8.73 -1.88 1.20
N VAL A 61 8.08 -0.71 1.11
CA VAL A 61 7.66 0.05 2.30
C VAL A 61 6.50 -0.64 3.02
N LEU A 62 5.55 -1.23 2.28
CA LEU A 62 4.40 -1.94 2.86
C LEU A 62 4.77 -3.27 3.53
N ASP A 63 5.69 -4.03 2.95
CA ASP A 63 6.16 -5.32 3.48
C ASP A 63 7.07 -5.16 4.70
N ARG A 64 7.59 -3.96 4.94
CA ARG A 64 8.42 -3.70 6.12
C ARG A 64 7.51 -3.66 7.35
N PRO A 65 7.69 -4.56 8.33
CA PRO A 65 6.95 -4.47 9.59
C PRO A 65 7.22 -3.09 10.20
N PRO A 66 6.20 -2.41 10.75
CA PRO A 66 6.41 -1.12 11.40
C PRO A 66 7.48 -1.33 12.47
N LEU A 67 8.56 -0.56 12.40
CA LEU A 67 9.60 -0.54 13.43
C LEU A 67 8.87 -0.30 14.75
N SER A 68 8.84 -1.33 15.60
CA SER A 68 8.09 -1.31 16.85
C SER A 68 8.58 -0.12 17.67
N ALA A 69 7.68 0.80 17.97
CA ALA A 69 7.88 1.94 18.87
C ALA A 69 7.15 1.68 20.19
#